data_AF-A0A961L358-F1
#
_entry.id   AF-A0A961L358-F1
#
_cell.length_a   1.000
_cell.length_b   1.000
_cell.length_c   1.000
_cell.angle_alpha   90.00
_cell.angle_beta   90.00
_cell.angle_gamma   90.00
#
_symmetry.space_group_name_H-M   'P 1'
#
loop_
_entity.id
_entity.type
_entity.pdbx_description
1 polymer ?
#
loop_
_entity_poly.entity_id
_entity_poly.type
_entity_poly.pdbx_seq_one_letter_code
_entity_poly.pdbx_strand_id
1 'polypeptide(L)'
;MRTGTHAQAEGSGSVAAETDKARLRRIGVIDVGSNSVRLVVFDGMARSPAYFYNEKVLCGLGAGLGSTGRLSPKGWRSALAALHRYAALAGRMELSGMIAVATAAVREARDGPDFCAQVERETGLQLHVASGSEEAQLSAKGVLLGWPAAEGLVCDMGGSSMELAHVSGGQVHDRATAPLGPLKLAEIADGEKRARFVRKQVKALRRAVAGEPRRLFLVGGSWRAIARLDMERRGYPLKVLHGYEPPAAQLLETLAWIRARDPAELSALTGTSMARLSLVPLATLALEELIARIEPGRIAVSAYGLREGLLYRQMPEAVRRLDPLIEACRHMEAAASRMPGFGDTLFDWLGALYAGRSPAELRLVHAACLLHDANWRAHPDYRAELCFDSVTRGNVGGIDHPDRVFLGLALLNRYKATAPDTTATLFRG
;
A
#
# COMPACT_ATOMS: atom_id res chain seq x y z
N MET A 1 -18.69 -61.73 -17.93
CA MET A 1 -17.59 -60.82 -18.28
C MET A 1 -18.05 -59.38 -18.16
N ARG A 2 -17.66 -58.69 -17.10
CA ARG A 2 -17.12 -57.31 -17.09
C ARG A 2 -16.97 -56.86 -15.64
N THR A 3 -15.71 -56.65 -15.31
CA THR A 3 -15.14 -56.02 -14.12
C THR A 3 -15.58 -54.57 -13.99
N GLY A 4 -15.72 -54.07 -12.76
CA GLY A 4 -15.96 -52.64 -12.49
C GLY A 4 -15.79 -52.31 -11.01
N THR A 5 -14.57 -51.94 -10.64
CA THR A 5 -14.09 -51.46 -9.34
C THR A 5 -14.85 -50.24 -8.81
N HIS A 6 -15.34 -50.31 -7.56
CA HIS A 6 -15.68 -49.15 -6.73
C HIS A 6 -14.40 -48.54 -6.16
N ALA A 7 -14.04 -47.34 -6.60
CA ALA A 7 -13.04 -46.49 -5.93
C ALA A 7 -13.21 -45.02 -6.33
N GLN A 8 -14.14 -44.30 -5.71
CA GLN A 8 -14.24 -42.83 -5.62
C GLN A 8 -15.18 -42.53 -4.43
N ALA A 9 -14.98 -41.59 -3.51
CA ALA A 9 -14.06 -40.48 -3.40
C ALA A 9 -13.93 -40.11 -1.91
N GLU A 10 -12.77 -40.37 -1.31
CA GLU A 10 -12.36 -39.77 -0.03
C GLU A 10 -11.07 -39.00 -0.31
N GLY A 11 -11.17 -37.67 -0.48
CA GLY A 11 -9.98 -36.86 -0.77
C GLY A 11 -10.21 -35.37 -1.05
N SER A 12 -11.44 -34.92 -1.32
CA SER A 12 -11.72 -33.50 -1.59
C SER A 12 -12.03 -32.67 -0.33
N GLY A 13 -12.46 -33.33 0.77
CA GLY A 13 -12.89 -32.64 1.99
C GLY A 13 -11.78 -32.15 2.92
N SER A 14 -10.61 -32.83 2.95
CA SER A 14 -9.52 -32.46 3.88
C SER A 14 -8.69 -31.28 3.39
N VAL A 15 -8.47 -31.16 2.08
CA VAL A 15 -7.68 -30.08 1.47
C VAL A 15 -8.42 -28.73 1.55
N ALA A 16 -9.74 -28.73 1.38
CA ALA A 16 -10.59 -27.55 1.55
C ALA A 16 -10.63 -27.06 3.02
N ALA A 17 -10.70 -27.99 3.98
CA ALA A 17 -10.69 -27.67 5.41
C ALA A 17 -9.32 -27.20 5.92
N GLU A 18 -8.22 -27.73 5.38
CA GLU A 18 -6.86 -27.23 5.67
C GLU A 18 -6.58 -25.86 5.04
N THR A 19 -7.12 -25.59 3.85
CA THR A 19 -7.02 -24.26 3.22
C THR A 19 -7.86 -23.20 3.94
N ASP A 20 -8.99 -23.56 4.55
CA ASP A 20 -9.79 -22.65 5.37
C ASP A 20 -9.12 -22.28 6.70
N LYS A 21 -8.44 -23.23 7.37
CA LYS A 21 -7.64 -22.94 8.57
C LYS A 21 -6.39 -22.12 8.29
N ALA A 22 -5.86 -22.17 7.07
CA ALA A 22 -4.73 -21.34 6.64
C ALA A 22 -5.15 -19.93 6.19
N ARG A 23 -6.39 -19.75 5.71
CA ARG A 23 -6.92 -18.46 5.23
C ARG A 23 -7.28 -17.46 6.34
N LEU A 24 -7.61 -17.93 7.55
CA LEU A 24 -8.15 -17.09 8.65
C LEU A 24 -7.12 -16.62 9.70
N ARG A 25 -5.83 -16.76 9.43
CA ARG A 25 -4.79 -16.48 10.42
C ARG A 25 -4.28 -15.05 10.30
N ARG A 26 -4.64 -14.20 11.27
CA ARG A 26 -4.16 -12.81 11.37
C ARG A 26 -2.65 -12.77 11.50
N ILE A 27 -1.99 -11.89 10.74
CA ILE A 27 -0.54 -11.70 10.78
C ILE A 27 -0.24 -10.26 11.13
N GLY A 28 0.61 -10.07 12.12
CA GLY A 28 1.16 -8.76 12.47
C GLY A 28 2.47 -8.48 11.74
N VAL A 29 2.62 -7.25 11.27
CA VAL A 29 3.84 -6.71 10.68
C VAL A 29 4.26 -5.47 11.46
N ILE A 30 5.44 -5.52 12.06
CA ILE A 30 6.10 -4.39 12.71
C ILE A 30 7.17 -3.84 11.76
N ASP A 31 7.13 -2.52 11.57
CA ASP A 31 8.14 -1.74 10.87
C ASP A 31 8.76 -0.73 11.86
N VAL A 32 10.05 -0.91 12.16
CA VAL A 32 10.87 -0.04 13.01
C VAL A 32 11.65 0.91 12.10
N GLY A 33 11.08 2.09 11.87
CA GLY A 33 11.68 3.15 11.07
C GLY A 33 12.48 4.17 11.88
N SER A 34 13.24 5.03 11.18
CA SER A 34 14.00 6.11 11.81
C SER A 34 13.15 7.07 12.64
N ASN A 35 11.91 7.34 12.21
CA ASN A 35 11.02 8.29 12.88
C ASN A 35 9.91 7.62 13.70
N SER A 36 9.47 6.43 13.30
CA SER A 36 8.28 5.80 13.88
C SER A 36 8.37 4.29 13.87
N VAL A 37 7.76 3.68 14.88
CA VAL A 37 7.47 2.25 14.90
C VAL A 37 5.99 2.06 14.57
N ARG A 38 5.68 1.07 13.73
CA ARG A 38 4.30 0.83 13.28
C ARG A 38 3.95 -0.65 13.32
N LEU A 39 2.79 -0.97 13.89
CA LEU A 39 2.15 -2.27 13.81
C LEU A 39 1.00 -2.22 12.81
N VAL A 40 0.97 -3.16 11.87
CA VAL A 40 -0.20 -3.46 11.05
C VAL A 40 -0.57 -4.91 11.28
N VAL A 41 -1.85 -5.19 11.52
CA VAL A 41 -2.39 -6.54 11.51
C VAL A 41 -3.24 -6.70 10.26
N PHE A 42 -2.91 -7.70 9.46
CA PHE A 42 -3.69 -8.11 8.29
C PHE A 42 -4.63 -9.26 8.66
N ASP A 43 -5.85 -9.20 8.15
CA ASP A 43 -6.86 -10.25 8.34
C ASP A 43 -6.64 -11.40 7.35
N GLY A 44 -5.61 -12.21 7.62
CA GLY A 44 -5.23 -13.36 6.80
C GLY A 44 -4.15 -13.08 5.75
N MET A 45 -3.49 -14.14 5.29
CA MET A 45 -2.62 -14.12 4.10
C MET A 45 -3.44 -14.22 2.81
N ALA A 46 -4.50 -13.43 2.71
CA ALA A 46 -5.31 -13.35 1.50
C ALA A 46 -4.59 -12.51 0.44
N ARG A 47 -4.91 -12.76 -0.84
CA ARG A 47 -4.38 -11.97 -1.96
C ARG A 47 -4.70 -10.48 -1.84
N SER A 48 -5.81 -10.14 -1.18
CA SER A 48 -6.25 -8.78 -0.92
C SER A 48 -6.55 -8.64 0.58
N PRO A 49 -5.51 -8.41 1.39
CA PRO A 49 -5.62 -8.47 2.84
C PRO A 49 -6.32 -7.24 3.39
N ALA A 50 -7.34 -7.45 4.21
CA ALA A 50 -7.96 -6.36 4.97
C ALA A 50 -7.02 -5.91 6.10
N TYR A 51 -7.00 -4.61 6.37
CA TYR A 51 -6.31 -4.05 7.53
C TYR A 51 -7.19 -4.25 8.77
N PHE A 52 -6.89 -5.26 9.57
CA PHE A 52 -7.59 -5.53 10.83
C PHE A 52 -7.24 -4.50 11.91
N TYR A 53 -5.96 -4.13 12.00
CA TYR A 53 -5.49 -3.17 12.99
C TYR A 53 -4.29 -2.38 12.47
N ASN A 54 -4.15 -1.13 12.92
CA ASN A 54 -3.09 -0.25 12.47
C ASN A 54 -2.75 0.79 13.54
N GLU A 55 -1.59 0.65 14.18
CA GLU A 55 -1.10 1.59 15.18
C GLU A 55 0.28 2.10 14.78
N LYS A 56 0.51 3.40 14.95
CA LYS A 56 1.79 4.05 14.65
C LYS A 56 2.19 4.94 15.81
N VAL A 57 3.42 4.75 16.31
CA VAL A 57 4.01 5.58 17.37
C VAL A 57 5.20 6.36 16.80
N LEU A 58 5.25 7.67 17.08
CA LEU A 58 6.40 8.51 16.73
C LEU A 58 7.46 8.37 17.82
N CYS A 59 8.59 7.77 17.48
CA CYS A 59 9.67 7.50 18.44
C CYS A 59 10.89 8.38 18.19
N GLY A 60 11.20 8.74 16.93
CA GLY A 60 12.41 9.47 16.59
C GLY A 60 13.69 8.66 16.90
N LEU A 61 13.67 7.35 16.64
CA LEU A 61 14.77 6.42 16.96
C LEU A 61 16.10 6.84 16.30
N GLY A 62 16.05 7.35 15.06
CA GLY A 62 17.21 7.86 14.32
C GLY A 62 17.54 9.34 14.54
N ALA A 63 16.90 10.02 15.50
CA ALA A 63 17.18 11.43 15.75
C ALA A 63 18.62 11.64 16.26
N GLY A 64 19.39 12.51 15.59
CA GLY A 64 20.80 12.77 15.92
C GLY A 64 21.79 11.71 15.42
N LEU A 65 21.32 10.66 14.73
CA LEU A 65 22.16 9.56 14.26
C LEU A 65 23.32 10.04 13.36
N GLY A 66 23.06 11.02 12.49
CA GLY A 66 24.08 11.54 11.57
C GLY A 66 25.29 12.17 12.26
N SER A 67 25.12 12.73 13.47
CA SER A 67 26.21 13.38 14.21
C SER A 67 26.83 12.46 15.27
N THR A 68 26.04 11.59 15.90
CA THR A 68 26.51 10.74 17.02
C THR A 68 26.94 9.35 16.57
N GLY A 69 26.45 8.87 15.43
CA GLY A 69 26.57 7.48 15.00
C GLY A 69 25.79 6.49 15.88
N ARG A 70 24.87 6.98 16.74
CA ARG A 70 24.13 6.21 17.73
C ARG A 70 22.63 6.50 17.69
N LEU A 71 21.82 5.56 18.13
CA LEU A 71 20.38 5.73 18.28
C LEU A 71 20.03 6.76 19.37
N SER A 72 18.91 7.46 19.19
CA SER A 72 18.44 8.44 20.17
C SER A 72 18.06 7.77 21.50
N PRO A 73 18.61 8.19 22.66
CA PRO A 73 18.22 7.61 23.95
C PRO A 73 16.72 7.77 24.28
N LYS A 74 16.12 8.90 23.85
CA LYS A 74 14.67 9.13 23.98
C LYS A 74 13.90 8.23 23.02
N GLY A 75 14.37 8.12 21.78
CA GLY A 75 13.73 7.30 20.76
C GLY A 75 13.80 5.80 21.07
N TRP A 76 14.91 5.35 21.66
CA TRP A 76 15.10 3.98 22.15
C TRP A 76 14.04 3.59 23.17
N ARG A 77 13.85 4.40 24.23
CA ARG A 77 12.83 4.15 25.25
C ARG A 77 11.42 4.15 24.67
N SER A 78 11.11 5.09 23.78
CA SER A 78 9.80 5.18 23.13
C SER A 78 9.54 3.97 22.21
N ALA A 79 10.52 3.56 21.42
CA ALA A 79 10.42 2.40 20.54
C ALA A 79 10.25 1.10 21.34
N LEU A 80 11.03 0.91 22.41
CA LEU A 80 10.93 -0.26 23.28
C LEU A 80 9.55 -0.35 23.95
N ALA A 81 9.02 0.77 24.45
CA ALA A 81 7.67 0.82 25.02
C ALA A 81 6.58 0.47 23.98
N ALA A 82 6.72 0.97 22.74
CA ALA A 82 5.81 0.61 21.65
C ALA A 82 5.89 -0.89 21.29
N LEU A 83 7.09 -1.46 21.26
CA LEU A 83 7.31 -2.88 20.94
C LEU A 83 6.76 -3.81 22.04
N HIS A 84 6.92 -3.45 23.33
CA HIS A 84 6.25 -4.12 24.45
C HIS A 84 4.74 -4.16 24.26
N ARG A 85 4.14 -3.01 23.94
CA ARG A 85 2.72 -2.91 23.65
C ARG A 85 2.30 -3.78 22.47
N TYR A 86 3.10 -3.80 21.39
CA TYR A 86 2.79 -4.61 20.20
C TYR A 86 2.90 -6.11 20.47
N ALA A 87 3.85 -6.56 21.28
CA ALA A 87 3.92 -7.94 21.74
C ALA A 87 2.67 -8.33 22.57
N ALA A 88 2.21 -7.46 23.48
CA ALA A 88 0.99 -7.69 24.24
C ALA A 88 -0.28 -7.72 23.37
N LEU A 89 -0.38 -6.81 22.38
CA LEU A 89 -1.48 -6.81 21.40
C LEU A 89 -1.48 -8.07 20.55
N ALA A 90 -0.29 -8.58 20.16
CA ALA A 90 -0.18 -9.79 19.37
C ALA A 90 -0.81 -11.01 20.08
N GLY A 91 -0.56 -11.15 21.38
CA GLY A 91 -1.19 -12.19 22.20
C GLY A 91 -2.70 -12.01 22.33
N ARG A 92 -3.18 -10.77 22.55
CA ARG A 92 -4.62 -10.48 22.71
C ARG A 92 -5.43 -10.62 21.42
N MET A 93 -4.82 -10.36 20.28
CA MET A 93 -5.47 -10.49 18.96
C MET A 93 -5.33 -11.92 18.39
N GLU A 94 -4.68 -12.82 19.13
CA GLU A 94 -4.40 -14.20 18.74
C GLU A 94 -3.71 -14.27 17.37
N LEU A 95 -2.67 -13.43 17.21
CA LEU A 95 -1.94 -13.38 15.95
C LEU A 95 -1.21 -14.70 15.73
N SER A 96 -1.34 -15.23 14.53
CA SER A 96 -0.68 -16.46 14.12
C SER A 96 0.83 -16.30 13.92
N GLY A 97 1.28 -15.06 13.77
CA GLY A 97 2.67 -14.72 13.53
C GLY A 97 2.90 -13.22 13.57
N MET A 98 4.14 -12.86 13.89
CA MET A 98 4.62 -11.48 13.94
C MET A 98 5.90 -11.39 13.12
N ILE A 99 5.90 -10.50 12.14
CA ILE A 99 7.08 -10.20 11.32
C ILE A 99 7.57 -8.83 11.74
N ALA A 100 8.77 -8.71 12.28
CA ALA A 100 9.34 -7.43 12.66
C ALA A 100 10.58 -7.10 11.83
N VAL A 101 10.58 -5.93 11.20
CA VAL A 101 11.69 -5.42 10.40
C VAL A 101 12.16 -4.08 10.95
N ALA A 102 13.47 -3.88 10.96
CA ALA A 102 14.10 -2.61 11.24
C ALA A 102 14.85 -2.11 10.00
N THR A 103 14.85 -0.79 9.79
CA THR A 103 15.37 -0.14 8.57
C THR A 103 16.63 0.68 8.85
N ALA A 104 16.93 1.66 7.99
CA ALA A 104 18.13 2.48 7.98
C ALA A 104 18.68 2.91 9.35
N ALA A 105 17.86 3.44 10.25
CA ALA A 105 18.35 3.94 11.53
C ALA A 105 19.02 2.86 12.39
N VAL A 106 18.41 1.68 12.51
CA VAL A 106 18.96 0.57 13.30
C VAL A 106 20.15 -0.06 12.58
N ARG A 107 20.09 -0.14 11.24
CA ARG A 107 21.19 -0.66 10.42
C ARG A 107 22.47 0.17 10.51
N GLU A 108 22.34 1.50 10.54
CA GLU A 108 23.47 2.43 10.48
C GLU A 108 24.06 2.77 11.86
N ALA A 109 23.30 2.58 12.94
CA ALA A 109 23.74 2.92 14.28
C ALA A 109 24.73 1.90 14.85
N ARG A 110 25.78 2.40 15.51
CA ARG A 110 26.78 1.55 16.19
C ARG A 110 26.16 0.68 17.29
N ASP A 111 25.12 1.19 17.96
CA ASP A 111 24.36 0.51 19.00
C ASP A 111 23.05 -0.12 18.49
N GLY A 112 22.88 -0.25 17.16
CA GLY A 112 21.76 -0.98 16.56
C GLY A 112 21.67 -2.45 16.98
N PRO A 113 22.78 -3.23 17.00
CA PRO A 113 22.76 -4.61 17.49
C PRO A 113 22.31 -4.73 18.95
N ASP A 114 22.73 -3.80 19.82
CA ASP A 114 22.34 -3.78 21.22
C ASP A 114 20.82 -3.53 21.38
N PHE A 115 20.25 -2.68 20.52
CA PHE A 115 18.81 -2.43 20.47
C PHE A 115 18.04 -3.69 20.10
N CYS A 116 18.45 -4.38 19.02
CA CYS A 116 17.82 -5.62 18.59
C CYS A 116 17.89 -6.68 19.69
N ALA A 117 19.05 -6.86 20.33
CA ALA A 117 19.22 -7.81 21.41
C ALA A 117 18.35 -7.47 22.63
N GLN A 118 18.18 -6.19 22.96
CA GLN A 118 17.29 -5.77 24.04
C GLN A 118 15.82 -6.03 23.71
N VAL A 119 15.38 -5.72 22.49
CA VAL A 119 14.01 -5.98 22.04
C VAL A 119 13.69 -7.48 22.13
N GLU A 120 14.58 -8.34 21.63
CA GLU A 120 14.38 -9.79 21.68
C GLU A 120 14.29 -10.30 23.13
N ARG A 121 15.22 -9.88 24.00
CA ARG A 121 15.20 -10.29 25.42
C ARG A 121 13.94 -9.86 26.16
N GLU A 122 13.44 -8.65 25.90
CA GLU A 122 12.33 -8.08 26.68
C GLU A 122 10.95 -8.40 26.12
N THR A 123 10.84 -8.62 24.80
CA THR A 123 9.54 -8.78 24.12
C THR A 123 9.37 -10.10 23.40
N GLY A 124 10.47 -10.86 23.20
CA GLY A 124 10.50 -12.03 22.34
C GLY A 124 10.44 -11.71 20.84
N LEU A 125 10.36 -10.43 20.44
CA LEU A 125 10.31 -10.03 19.04
C LEU A 125 11.71 -10.04 18.44
N GLN A 126 11.90 -10.82 17.38
CA GLN A 126 13.14 -10.81 16.61
C GLN A 126 13.06 -9.75 15.51
N LEU A 127 13.90 -8.72 15.61
CA LEU A 127 13.99 -7.66 14.61
C LEU A 127 14.94 -8.07 13.49
N HIS A 128 14.39 -8.28 12.29
CA HIS A 128 15.19 -8.44 11.09
C HIS A 128 15.65 -7.07 10.57
N VAL A 129 16.94 -6.78 10.64
CA VAL A 129 17.51 -5.53 10.12
C VAL A 129 17.67 -5.64 8.60
N ALA A 130 16.76 -5.02 7.85
CA ALA A 130 16.78 -5.07 6.40
C ALA A 130 17.92 -4.22 5.83
N SER A 131 18.57 -4.69 4.78
CA SER A 131 19.44 -3.87 3.92
C SER A 131 18.59 -2.92 3.06
N GLY A 132 19.20 -1.85 2.53
CA GLY A 132 18.47 -0.94 1.62
C GLY A 132 18.01 -1.63 0.33
N SER A 133 18.73 -2.66 -0.15
CA SER A 133 18.28 -3.47 -1.30
C SER A 133 17.08 -4.36 -0.96
N GLU A 134 17.00 -4.86 0.28
CA GLU A 134 15.82 -5.59 0.76
C GLU A 134 14.63 -4.67 0.96
N GLU A 135 14.82 -3.46 1.49
CA GLU A 135 13.76 -2.44 1.57
C GLU A 135 13.18 -2.14 0.19
N ALA A 136 14.05 -1.88 -0.80
CA ALA A 136 13.65 -1.67 -2.19
C ALA A 136 12.83 -2.85 -2.75
N GLN A 137 13.27 -4.09 -2.45
CA GLN A 137 12.57 -5.29 -2.90
C GLN A 137 11.20 -5.47 -2.25
N LEU A 138 11.11 -5.23 -0.93
CA LEU A 138 9.86 -5.35 -0.18
C LEU A 138 8.87 -4.29 -0.66
N SER A 139 9.30 -3.04 -0.82
CA SER A 139 8.41 -1.99 -1.34
C SER A 139 7.92 -2.27 -2.75
N ALA A 140 8.78 -2.80 -3.62
CA ALA A 140 8.39 -3.28 -4.95
C ALA A 140 7.39 -4.46 -4.90
N LYS A 141 7.57 -5.41 -3.98
CA LYS A 141 6.59 -6.49 -3.74
C LYS A 141 5.27 -5.95 -3.20
N GLY A 142 5.29 -4.89 -2.39
CA GLY A 142 4.07 -4.19 -1.96
C GLY A 142 3.32 -3.57 -3.13
N VAL A 143 4.03 -3.01 -4.12
CA VAL A 143 3.43 -2.56 -5.37
C VAL A 143 2.83 -3.73 -6.14
N LEU A 144 3.52 -4.88 -6.26
CA LEU A 144 2.98 -6.08 -6.92
C LEU A 144 1.74 -6.67 -6.20
N LEU A 145 1.63 -6.49 -4.88
CA LEU A 145 0.41 -6.82 -4.16
C LEU A 145 -0.77 -5.97 -4.68
N GLY A 146 -0.59 -4.66 -4.91
CA GLY A 146 -1.68 -3.79 -5.39
C GLY A 146 -1.88 -3.78 -6.89
N TRP A 147 -0.80 -3.96 -7.64
CA TRP A 147 -0.76 -4.02 -9.10
C TRP A 147 -0.03 -5.29 -9.52
N PRO A 148 -0.74 -6.42 -9.69
CA PRO A 148 -0.13 -7.67 -10.16
C PRO A 148 0.64 -7.51 -11.48
N ALA A 149 0.15 -6.65 -12.37
CA ALA A 149 0.73 -6.36 -13.68
C ALA A 149 1.61 -5.08 -13.68
N ALA A 150 2.23 -4.73 -12.55
CA ALA A 150 3.08 -3.55 -12.48
C ALA A 150 4.31 -3.68 -13.40
N GLU A 151 4.49 -2.68 -14.25
CA GLU A 151 5.64 -2.52 -15.16
C GLU A 151 6.21 -1.11 -14.97
N GLY A 152 7.49 -1.01 -14.60
CA GLY A 152 8.19 0.26 -14.44
C GLY A 152 9.04 0.36 -13.18
N LEU A 153 9.20 1.57 -12.65
CA LEU A 153 10.06 1.86 -11.51
C LEU A 153 9.25 2.11 -10.24
N VAL A 154 9.66 1.51 -9.14
CA VAL A 154 9.11 1.75 -7.80
C VAL A 154 10.08 2.62 -7.04
N CYS A 155 9.61 3.79 -6.57
CA CYS A 155 10.37 4.68 -5.73
C CYS A 155 9.73 4.79 -4.34
N ASP A 156 10.41 4.27 -3.33
CA ASP A 156 10.01 4.43 -1.93
C ASP A 156 10.83 5.53 -1.26
N MET A 157 10.16 6.46 -0.58
CA MET A 157 10.82 7.47 0.23
C MET A 157 10.51 7.27 1.72
N GLY A 158 11.54 6.79 2.42
CA GLY A 158 11.60 6.72 3.87
C GLY A 158 12.01 8.06 4.51
N GLY A 159 12.31 8.01 5.81
CA GLY A 159 12.79 9.18 6.56
C GLY A 159 14.25 9.51 6.27
N SER A 160 15.11 8.49 6.19
CA SER A 160 16.56 8.64 6.02
C SER A 160 17.04 8.28 4.61
N SER A 161 16.40 7.32 3.96
CA SER A 161 16.77 6.82 2.63
C SER A 161 15.63 6.94 1.62
N MET A 162 15.98 6.69 0.36
CA MET A 162 15.06 6.54 -0.75
C MET A 162 15.54 5.36 -1.60
N GLU A 163 14.62 4.48 -1.94
CA GLU A 163 14.86 3.25 -2.66
C GLU A 163 14.27 3.37 -4.08
N LEU A 164 14.95 2.77 -5.05
CA LEU A 164 14.48 2.63 -6.42
C LEU A 164 14.60 1.16 -6.83
N ALA A 165 13.55 0.60 -7.42
CA ALA A 165 13.53 -0.77 -7.91
C ALA A 165 12.83 -0.86 -9.27
N HIS A 166 13.29 -1.73 -10.15
CA HIS A 166 12.59 -2.06 -11.39
C HIS A 166 11.67 -3.26 -11.19
N VAL A 167 10.42 -3.12 -11.61
CA VAL A 167 9.42 -4.21 -11.62
C VAL A 167 8.98 -4.48 -13.05
N SER A 168 8.98 -5.75 -13.43
CA SER A 168 8.51 -6.23 -14.73
C SER A 168 8.20 -7.72 -14.66
N GLY A 169 7.13 -8.16 -15.33
CA GLY A 169 6.72 -9.57 -15.41
C GLY A 169 6.39 -10.19 -14.05
N GLY A 170 5.86 -9.39 -13.12
CA GLY A 170 5.57 -9.84 -11.75
C GLY A 170 6.81 -10.07 -10.87
N GLN A 171 8.00 -9.64 -11.33
CA GLN A 171 9.27 -9.81 -10.63
C GLN A 171 9.92 -8.46 -10.30
N VAL A 172 10.82 -8.49 -9.32
CA VAL A 172 11.65 -7.34 -8.93
C VAL A 172 13.07 -7.60 -9.42
N HIS A 173 13.60 -6.68 -10.21
CA HIS A 173 14.91 -6.77 -10.87
C HIS A 173 15.95 -5.92 -10.13
N ASP A 174 16.58 -4.98 -10.83
CA ASP A 174 17.57 -4.07 -10.28
C ASP A 174 17.00 -3.22 -9.16
N ARG A 175 17.83 -2.96 -8.16
CA ARG A 175 17.48 -2.23 -6.94
C ARG A 175 18.64 -1.38 -6.48
N ALA A 176 18.34 -0.16 -6.04
CA ALA A 176 19.32 0.75 -5.47
C ALA A 176 18.71 1.54 -4.31
N THR A 177 19.56 2.01 -3.40
CA THR A 177 19.19 2.89 -2.29
C THR A 177 20.11 4.11 -2.29
N ALA A 178 19.58 5.25 -1.87
CA ALA A 178 20.35 6.47 -1.68
C ALA A 178 19.90 7.21 -0.41
N PRO A 179 20.80 8.00 0.19
CA PRO A 179 20.52 8.81 1.39
C PRO A 179 19.68 10.06 1.06
N LEU A 180 18.49 9.88 0.48
CA LEU A 180 17.61 10.95 -0.02
C LEU A 180 16.33 11.14 0.81
N GLY A 181 16.24 10.52 1.99
CA GLY A 181 15.10 10.71 2.88
C GLY A 181 15.04 12.16 3.41
N PRO A 182 13.84 12.73 3.66
CA PRO A 182 13.70 14.13 4.08
C PRO A 182 14.45 14.49 5.37
N LEU A 183 14.58 13.56 6.32
CA LEU A 183 15.36 13.80 7.54
C LEU A 183 16.85 13.95 7.21
N LYS A 184 17.35 13.13 6.28
CA LYS A 184 18.74 13.21 5.81
C LYS A 184 19.01 14.50 5.04
N LEU A 185 18.05 14.94 4.23
CA LEU A 185 18.13 16.20 3.51
C LEU A 185 18.07 17.42 4.44
N ALA A 186 17.36 17.33 5.56
CA ALA A 186 17.27 18.39 6.56
C ALA A 186 18.62 18.66 7.26
N GLU A 187 19.50 17.66 7.36
CA GLU A 187 20.86 17.81 7.91
C GLU A 187 21.76 18.72 7.05
N ILE A 188 21.44 18.85 5.75
CA ILE A 188 22.19 19.71 4.83
C ILE A 188 21.60 21.13 4.89
N ALA A 189 22.13 21.99 5.74
CA ALA A 189 21.58 23.34 5.97
C ALA A 189 21.54 24.23 4.72
N ASP A 190 22.62 24.20 3.92
CA ASP A 190 22.77 24.97 2.70
C ASP A 190 21.88 24.43 1.56
N GLY A 191 20.95 25.26 1.10
CA GLY A 191 19.94 24.88 0.11
C GLY A 191 20.53 24.49 -1.25
N GLU A 192 21.59 25.16 -1.71
CA GLU A 192 22.21 24.84 -2.99
C GLU A 192 23.01 23.53 -2.92
N LYS A 193 23.77 23.33 -1.83
CA LYS A 193 24.48 22.07 -1.55
C LYS A 193 23.48 20.93 -1.48
N ARG A 194 22.33 21.13 -0.84
CA ARG A 194 21.24 20.17 -0.80
C ARG A 194 20.71 19.84 -2.20
N ALA A 195 20.40 20.84 -3.02
CA ALA A 195 19.92 20.62 -4.38
C ALA A 195 20.95 19.88 -5.26
N ARG A 196 22.24 20.25 -5.18
CA ARG A 196 23.34 19.54 -5.87
C ARG A 196 23.47 18.10 -5.40
N PHE A 197 23.32 17.86 -4.10
CA PHE A 197 23.33 16.52 -3.52
C PHE A 197 22.18 15.67 -4.06
N VAL A 198 20.95 16.20 -4.05
CA VAL A 198 19.77 15.53 -4.62
C VAL A 198 20.00 15.14 -6.08
N ARG A 199 20.43 16.09 -6.92
CA ARG A 199 20.76 15.83 -8.33
C ARG A 199 21.77 14.71 -8.51
N LYS A 200 22.84 14.72 -7.73
CA LYS A 200 23.90 13.70 -7.80
C LYS A 200 23.37 12.32 -7.44
N GLN A 201 22.62 12.21 -6.36
CA GLN A 201 22.11 10.93 -5.85
C GLN A 201 21.01 10.36 -6.74
N VAL A 202 20.07 11.18 -7.23
CA VAL A 202 19.02 10.74 -8.16
C VAL A 202 19.64 10.24 -9.47
N LYS A 203 20.66 10.94 -10.00
CA LYS A 203 21.42 10.48 -11.16
C LYS A 203 22.11 9.14 -10.92
N ALA A 204 22.65 8.92 -9.73
CA ALA A 204 23.28 7.65 -9.36
C ALA A 204 22.24 6.51 -9.26
N LEU A 205 21.10 6.75 -8.61
CA LEU A 205 19.99 5.78 -8.52
C LEU A 205 19.49 5.37 -9.91
N ARG A 206 19.20 6.35 -10.78
CA ARG A 206 18.69 6.06 -12.13
C ARG A 206 19.68 5.23 -12.96
N ARG A 207 20.99 5.45 -12.78
CA ARG A 207 22.05 4.67 -13.44
C ARG A 207 22.16 3.25 -12.91
N ALA A 208 21.91 3.05 -11.62
CA ALA A 208 22.03 1.75 -10.96
C ALA A 208 20.82 0.82 -11.18
N VAL A 209 19.67 1.38 -11.58
CA VAL A 209 18.44 0.62 -11.83
C VAL A 209 18.11 0.70 -13.32
N ALA A 210 18.38 -0.38 -14.07
CA ALA A 210 17.94 -0.48 -15.45
C ALA A 210 16.44 -0.74 -15.53
N GLY A 211 15.83 -0.42 -16.67
CA GLY A 211 14.39 -0.59 -16.89
C GLY A 211 13.77 0.58 -17.63
N GLU A 212 12.72 0.28 -18.38
CA GLU A 212 11.90 1.28 -19.04
C GLU A 212 11.02 1.99 -18.01
N PRO A 213 11.04 3.34 -17.94
CA PRO A 213 10.25 4.09 -16.99
C PRO A 213 8.79 4.24 -17.44
N ARG A 214 8.13 3.15 -17.85
CA ARG A 214 6.74 3.15 -18.32
C ARG A 214 5.81 3.78 -17.29
N ARG A 215 6.03 3.45 -16.03
CA ARG A 215 5.34 4.02 -14.87
C ARG A 215 6.31 4.20 -13.71
N LEU A 216 6.18 5.30 -12.99
CA LEU A 216 6.85 5.54 -11.71
C LEU A 216 5.84 5.39 -10.57
N PHE A 217 5.98 4.32 -9.78
CA PHE A 217 5.18 4.06 -8.60
C PHE A 217 5.80 4.75 -7.38
N LEU A 218 5.09 5.71 -6.81
CA LEU A 218 5.51 6.47 -5.64
C LEU A 218 4.99 5.81 -4.37
N VAL A 219 5.90 5.25 -3.57
CA VAL A 219 5.66 4.60 -2.28
C VAL A 219 6.20 5.48 -1.14
N GLY A 220 5.49 5.53 -0.02
CA GLY A 220 5.98 6.20 1.18
C GLY A 220 5.19 7.44 1.57
N GLY A 221 5.37 7.87 2.82
CA GLY A 221 4.47 8.84 3.44
C GLY A 221 4.61 10.26 2.90
N SER A 222 5.78 10.63 2.38
CA SER A 222 6.02 11.97 1.82
C SER A 222 5.34 12.10 0.45
N TRP A 223 5.49 11.10 -0.41
CA TRP A 223 4.77 11.01 -1.68
C TRP A 223 3.25 11.02 -1.49
N ARG A 224 2.74 10.27 -0.51
CA ARG A 224 1.32 10.29 -0.18
C ARG A 224 0.81 11.65 0.32
N ALA A 225 1.64 12.42 1.03
CA ALA A 225 1.29 13.78 1.43
C ALA A 225 1.23 14.73 0.23
N ILE A 226 2.21 14.65 -0.67
CA ILE A 226 2.21 15.42 -1.93
C ILE A 226 0.99 15.06 -2.78
N ALA A 227 0.68 13.77 -2.94
CA ALA A 227 -0.48 13.31 -3.69
C ALA A 227 -1.81 13.81 -3.10
N ARG A 228 -1.94 13.84 -1.77
CA ARG A 228 -3.14 14.39 -1.10
C ARG A 228 -3.27 15.89 -1.35
N LEU A 229 -2.17 16.63 -1.32
CA LEU A 229 -2.14 18.05 -1.64
C LEU A 229 -2.46 18.31 -3.11
N ASP A 230 -1.98 17.47 -4.02
CA ASP A 230 -2.31 17.53 -5.44
C ASP A 230 -3.81 17.30 -5.68
N MET A 231 -4.39 16.26 -5.05
CA MET A 231 -5.83 15.99 -5.08
C MET A 231 -6.64 17.17 -4.54
N GLU A 232 -6.14 17.88 -3.54
CA GLU A 232 -6.82 19.04 -2.97
C GLU A 232 -6.72 20.26 -3.90
N ARG A 233 -5.52 20.59 -4.35
CA ARG A 233 -5.25 21.68 -5.31
C ARG A 233 -6.09 21.55 -6.57
N ARG A 234 -6.30 20.31 -7.05
CA ARG A 234 -7.03 20.01 -8.29
C ARG A 234 -8.53 19.78 -8.09
N GLY A 235 -9.03 19.78 -6.85
CA GLY A 235 -10.43 19.40 -6.58
C GLY A 235 -10.75 17.97 -7.02
N TYR A 236 -9.78 17.05 -6.96
CA TYR A 236 -9.96 15.67 -7.40
C TYR A 236 -11.04 14.95 -6.57
N PRO A 237 -12.09 14.37 -7.18
CA PRO A 237 -13.31 13.95 -6.49
C PRO A 237 -13.11 12.70 -5.61
N LEU A 238 -12.20 11.80 -6.02
CA LEU A 238 -11.95 10.54 -5.32
C LEU A 238 -10.68 10.64 -4.47
N LYS A 239 -10.84 10.97 -3.17
CA LYS A 239 -9.72 11.17 -2.23
C LYS A 239 -9.08 9.87 -1.72
N VAL A 240 -8.99 8.85 -2.59
CA VAL A 240 -8.29 7.58 -2.34
C VAL A 240 -6.90 7.65 -2.95
N LEU A 241 -5.86 7.39 -2.16
CA LEU A 241 -4.47 7.59 -2.62
C LEU A 241 -3.97 6.47 -3.54
N HIS A 242 -4.35 5.22 -3.27
CA HIS A 242 -3.91 4.08 -4.06
C HIS A 242 -4.65 4.07 -5.40
N GLY A 243 -3.92 4.08 -6.52
CA GLY A 243 -4.56 4.22 -7.84
C GLY A 243 -4.50 5.62 -8.39
N TYR A 244 -4.07 6.62 -7.61
CA TYR A 244 -4.01 7.98 -8.10
C TYR A 244 -2.86 8.17 -9.09
N GLU A 245 -3.20 8.56 -10.33
CA GLU A 245 -2.25 8.82 -11.41
C GLU A 245 -2.30 10.30 -11.87
N PRO A 246 -1.57 11.21 -11.22
CA PRO A 246 -1.51 12.61 -11.67
C PRO A 246 -0.64 12.75 -12.92
N PRO A 247 -1.00 13.63 -13.88
CA PRO A 247 -0.10 14.01 -14.97
C PRO A 247 1.19 14.64 -14.41
N ALA A 248 2.34 14.33 -15.00
CA ALA A 248 3.63 14.81 -14.51
C ALA A 248 3.72 16.34 -14.46
N ALA A 249 3.21 17.04 -15.48
CA ALA A 249 3.18 18.51 -15.51
C ALA A 249 2.38 19.11 -14.35
N GLN A 250 1.19 18.55 -14.09
CA GLN A 250 0.32 18.99 -12.99
C GLN A 250 0.96 18.71 -11.62
N LEU A 251 1.65 17.58 -11.49
CA LEU A 251 2.37 17.26 -10.28
C LEU A 251 3.52 18.24 -10.04
N LEU A 252 4.29 18.61 -11.08
CA LEU A 252 5.38 19.60 -10.98
C LEU A 252 4.88 20.98 -10.53
N GLU A 253 3.74 21.44 -11.07
CA GLU A 253 3.08 22.65 -10.58
C GLU A 253 2.70 22.54 -9.09
N THR A 254 2.18 21.38 -8.66
CA THR A 254 1.89 21.12 -7.24
C THR A 254 3.16 21.18 -6.39
N LEU A 255 4.31 20.68 -6.87
CA LEU A 255 5.57 20.77 -6.14
C LEU A 255 6.00 22.22 -5.91
N ALA A 256 5.91 23.06 -6.94
CA ALA A 256 6.17 24.48 -6.84
C ALA A 256 5.17 25.17 -5.90
N TRP A 257 3.88 24.81 -6.01
CA TRP A 257 2.82 25.32 -5.14
C TRP A 257 3.13 25.03 -3.67
N ILE A 258 3.43 23.78 -3.31
CA ILE A 258 3.75 23.34 -1.94
C ILE A 258 4.92 24.15 -1.36
N ARG A 259 5.99 24.38 -2.14
CA ARG A 259 7.18 25.10 -1.66
C ARG A 259 6.91 26.57 -1.32
N ALA A 260 5.88 27.16 -1.90
CA ALA A 260 5.54 28.57 -1.74
C ALA A 260 4.45 28.81 -0.68
N ARG A 261 3.99 27.78 0.05
CA ARG A 261 2.95 27.90 1.09
C ARG A 261 3.49 27.58 2.47
N ASP A 262 2.84 28.15 3.48
CA ASP A 262 3.09 27.78 4.86
C ASP A 262 2.58 26.35 5.13
N PRO A 263 3.41 25.45 5.70
CA PRO A 263 2.97 24.14 6.17
C PRO A 263 1.68 24.17 7.03
N ALA A 264 1.43 25.23 7.79
CA ALA A 264 0.21 25.38 8.58
C ALA A 264 -1.06 25.45 7.72
N GLU A 265 -1.02 26.22 6.63
CA GLU A 265 -2.11 26.32 5.64
C GLU A 265 -2.35 24.97 4.97
N LEU A 266 -1.27 24.28 4.57
CA LEU A 266 -1.35 22.96 3.95
C LEU A 266 -1.92 21.89 4.92
N SER A 267 -1.65 22.04 6.22
CA SER A 267 -2.18 21.18 7.28
C SER A 267 -3.68 21.35 7.41
N ALA A 268 -4.16 22.60 7.42
CA ALA A 268 -5.58 22.91 7.51
C ALA A 268 -6.35 22.36 6.29
N LEU A 269 -5.77 22.44 5.10
CA LEU A 269 -6.39 21.96 3.86
C LEU A 269 -6.57 20.43 3.81
N THR A 270 -5.61 19.66 4.33
CA THR A 270 -5.57 18.21 4.09
C THR A 270 -5.72 17.35 5.34
N GLY A 271 -5.70 17.96 6.54
CA GLY A 271 -5.60 17.25 7.81
C GLY A 271 -4.27 16.52 8.01
N THR A 272 -3.27 16.76 7.15
CA THR A 272 -1.94 16.15 7.27
C THR A 272 -1.18 16.80 8.41
N SER A 273 -0.62 16.02 9.33
CA SER A 273 0.11 16.54 10.49
C SER A 273 1.24 17.52 10.12
N MET A 274 1.42 18.59 10.91
CA MET A 274 2.53 19.54 10.77
C MET A 274 3.91 18.87 10.71
N ALA A 275 4.15 17.86 11.55
CA ALA A 275 5.42 17.12 11.57
C ALA A 275 5.73 16.41 10.23
N ARG A 276 4.71 16.08 9.43
CA ARG A 276 4.88 15.56 8.07
C ARG A 276 5.15 16.70 7.11
N LEU A 277 4.31 17.73 7.15
CA LEU A 277 4.34 18.83 6.19
C LEU A 277 5.61 19.68 6.27
N SER A 278 6.23 19.79 7.44
CA SER A 278 7.54 20.44 7.59
C SER A 278 8.66 19.77 6.77
N LEU A 279 8.52 18.47 6.49
CA LEU A 279 9.49 17.69 5.70
C LEU A 279 9.11 17.58 4.22
N VAL A 280 7.85 17.86 3.85
CA VAL A 280 7.38 17.73 2.47
C VAL A 280 8.15 18.63 1.48
N PRO A 281 8.49 19.90 1.79
CA PRO A 281 9.31 20.73 0.90
C PRO A 281 10.66 20.11 0.52
N LEU A 282 11.24 19.27 1.38
CA LEU A 282 12.49 18.56 1.06
C LEU A 282 12.23 17.39 0.12
N ALA A 283 11.11 16.70 0.30
CA ALA A 283 10.68 15.63 -0.59
C ALA A 283 10.36 16.16 -2.00
N THR A 284 9.80 17.37 -2.13
CA THR A 284 9.50 17.95 -3.46
C THR A 284 10.75 18.12 -4.32
N LEU A 285 11.91 18.47 -3.72
CA LEU A 285 13.18 18.56 -4.45
C LEU A 285 13.58 17.22 -5.07
N ALA A 286 13.42 16.13 -4.33
CA ALA A 286 13.72 14.80 -4.82
C ALA A 286 12.73 14.34 -5.89
N LEU A 287 11.43 14.63 -5.74
CA LEU A 287 10.43 14.24 -6.73
C LEU A 287 10.57 15.00 -8.05
N GLU A 288 10.86 16.29 -7.98
CA GLU A 288 11.13 17.11 -9.17
C GLU A 288 12.31 16.56 -9.97
N GLU A 289 13.41 16.24 -9.29
CA GLU A 289 14.58 15.64 -9.94
C GLU A 289 14.32 14.20 -10.41
N LEU A 290 13.51 13.41 -9.72
CA LEU A 290 13.09 12.10 -10.21
C LEU A 290 12.30 12.23 -11.51
N ILE A 291 11.30 13.11 -11.58
CA ILE A 291 10.50 13.33 -12.78
C ILE A 291 11.40 13.78 -13.94
N ALA A 292 12.31 14.74 -13.70
CA ALA A 292 13.21 15.28 -14.72
C ALA A 292 14.26 14.27 -15.23
N ARG A 293 14.63 13.25 -14.44
CA ARG A 293 15.68 12.27 -14.82
C ARG A 293 15.13 10.94 -15.30
N ILE A 294 13.96 10.58 -14.80
CA ILE A 294 13.29 9.32 -15.14
C ILE A 294 12.42 9.53 -16.39
N GLU A 295 11.82 10.71 -16.55
CA GLU A 295 10.85 11.03 -17.61
C GLU A 295 9.78 9.94 -17.73
N PRO A 296 9.04 9.64 -16.64
CA PRO A 296 8.14 8.50 -16.63
C PRO A 296 6.93 8.73 -17.52
N GLY A 297 6.49 7.69 -18.24
CA GLY A 297 5.29 7.75 -19.06
C GLY A 297 4.02 7.99 -18.24
N ARG A 298 3.98 7.46 -17.01
CA ARG A 298 2.91 7.66 -16.02
C ARG A 298 3.49 7.74 -14.61
N ILE A 299 2.81 8.44 -13.71
CA ILE A 299 3.14 8.47 -12.28
C ILE A 299 1.94 7.89 -11.54
N ALA A 300 2.17 6.96 -10.62
CA ALA A 300 1.11 6.33 -9.84
C ALA A 300 1.47 6.34 -8.35
N VAL A 301 0.50 6.62 -7.48
CA VAL A 301 0.71 6.65 -6.03
C VAL A 301 0.27 5.34 -5.41
N SER A 302 1.18 4.71 -4.66
CA SER A 302 0.91 3.47 -3.94
C SER A 302 0.65 3.71 -2.45
N ALA A 303 -0.48 3.21 -1.95
CA ALA A 303 -0.68 3.08 -0.50
C ALA A 303 0.13 1.91 0.09
N TYR A 304 0.46 0.91 -0.73
CA TYR A 304 1.20 -0.28 -0.35
C TYR A 304 2.70 -0.05 -0.48
N GLY A 305 3.49 -0.64 0.42
CA GLY A 305 4.94 -0.55 0.41
C GLY A 305 5.56 -1.72 1.16
N LEU A 306 6.61 -1.44 1.94
CA LEU A 306 7.41 -2.45 2.63
C LEU A 306 6.57 -3.48 3.43
N ARG A 307 5.57 -3.03 4.19
CA ARG A 307 4.76 -3.89 5.07
C ARG A 307 3.89 -4.86 4.27
N GLU A 308 3.25 -4.36 3.24
CA GLU A 308 2.48 -5.16 2.28
C GLU A 308 3.41 -6.11 1.49
N GLY A 309 4.63 -5.69 1.20
CA GLY A 309 5.67 -6.52 0.60
C GLY A 309 6.17 -7.66 1.48
N LEU A 310 6.25 -7.43 2.79
CA LEU A 310 6.58 -8.48 3.77
C LEU A 310 5.50 -9.56 3.78
N LEU A 311 4.23 -9.15 3.79
CA LEU A 311 3.12 -10.08 3.68
C LEU A 311 3.15 -10.81 2.34
N TYR A 312 3.32 -10.09 1.22
CA TYR A 312 3.40 -10.69 -0.13
C TYR A 312 4.53 -11.72 -0.22
N ARG A 313 5.68 -11.48 0.41
CA ARG A 313 6.81 -12.41 0.47
C ARG A 313 6.47 -13.73 1.17
N GLN A 314 5.54 -13.72 2.12
CA GLN A 314 5.10 -14.94 2.83
C GLN A 314 3.94 -15.65 2.13
N MET A 315 3.21 -14.98 1.24
CA MET A 315 2.12 -15.61 0.50
C MET A 315 2.63 -16.77 -0.37
N PRO A 316 1.97 -17.93 -0.36
CA PRO A 316 2.20 -19.00 -1.33
C PRO A 316 2.00 -18.52 -2.76
N GLU A 317 2.71 -19.10 -3.72
CA GLU A 317 2.62 -18.69 -5.13
C GLU A 317 1.20 -18.82 -5.69
N ALA A 318 0.46 -19.88 -5.31
CA ALA A 318 -0.93 -20.06 -5.68
C ALA A 318 -1.81 -18.89 -5.23
N VAL A 319 -1.60 -18.36 -4.02
CA VAL A 319 -2.33 -17.19 -3.51
C VAL A 319 -1.94 -15.94 -4.28
N ARG A 320 -0.65 -15.74 -4.59
CA ARG A 320 -0.17 -14.56 -5.33
C ARG A 320 -0.77 -14.44 -6.74
N ARG A 321 -1.06 -15.57 -7.39
CA ARG A 321 -1.67 -15.65 -8.73
C ARG A 321 -3.17 -15.36 -8.74
N LEU A 322 -3.83 -15.38 -7.58
CA LEU A 322 -5.24 -15.00 -7.49
C LEU A 322 -5.42 -13.53 -7.87
N ASP A 323 -6.62 -13.21 -8.34
CA ASP A 323 -6.99 -11.85 -8.67
C ASP A 323 -7.32 -11.05 -7.39
N PRO A 324 -6.59 -9.97 -7.07
CA PRO A 324 -6.82 -9.21 -5.84
C PRO A 324 -8.20 -8.53 -5.75
N LEU A 325 -8.81 -8.14 -6.86
CA LEU A 325 -10.16 -7.56 -6.84
C LEU A 325 -11.17 -8.64 -6.47
N ILE A 326 -11.14 -9.77 -7.19
CA ILE A 326 -12.10 -10.85 -7.00
C ILE A 326 -11.98 -11.44 -5.59
N GLU A 327 -10.76 -11.64 -5.09
CA GLU A 327 -10.56 -12.12 -3.72
C GLU A 327 -11.03 -11.11 -2.66
N ALA A 328 -10.87 -9.79 -2.90
CA ALA A 328 -11.45 -8.77 -2.01
C ALA A 328 -12.97 -8.86 -2.00
N CYS A 329 -13.58 -8.95 -3.18
CA CYS A 329 -15.03 -9.03 -3.35
C CYS A 329 -15.61 -10.30 -2.71
N ARG A 330 -14.95 -11.46 -2.88
CA ARG A 330 -15.31 -12.72 -2.21
C ARG A 330 -15.23 -12.61 -0.70
N HIS A 331 -14.18 -11.98 -0.17
CA HIS A 331 -14.07 -11.76 1.27
C HIS A 331 -15.20 -10.87 1.80
N MET A 332 -15.52 -9.77 1.10
CA MET A 332 -16.64 -8.90 1.44
C MET A 332 -18.00 -9.63 1.35
N GLU A 333 -18.19 -10.45 0.31
CA GLU A 333 -19.39 -11.27 0.15
C GLU A 333 -19.53 -12.25 1.32
N ALA A 334 -18.48 -13.02 1.62
CA ALA A 334 -18.48 -13.99 2.72
C ALA A 334 -18.78 -13.36 4.08
N ALA A 335 -18.29 -12.13 4.31
CA ALA A 335 -18.51 -11.43 5.57
C ALA A 335 -19.92 -10.86 5.72
N ALA A 336 -20.56 -10.42 4.63
CA ALA A 336 -21.74 -9.54 4.73
C ALA A 336 -22.98 -9.97 3.93
N SER A 337 -22.81 -10.75 2.85
CA SER A 337 -23.90 -11.20 1.98
C SER A 337 -24.89 -12.11 2.72
N ARG A 338 -26.15 -12.13 2.27
CA ARG A 338 -27.15 -13.09 2.80
C ARG A 338 -26.84 -14.53 2.40
N MET A 339 -26.30 -14.72 1.21
CA MET A 339 -25.98 -16.03 0.63
C MET A 339 -24.59 -15.96 -0.02
N PRO A 340 -23.51 -16.14 0.76
CA PRO A 340 -22.17 -16.22 0.21
C PRO A 340 -22.04 -17.26 -0.90
N GLY A 341 -21.35 -16.92 -2.00
CA GLY A 341 -21.20 -17.76 -3.19
C GLY A 341 -22.26 -17.53 -4.27
N PHE A 342 -23.36 -16.83 -3.96
CA PHE A 342 -24.37 -16.51 -4.98
C PHE A 342 -23.85 -15.52 -6.04
N GLY A 343 -22.86 -14.68 -5.71
CA GLY A 343 -22.24 -13.76 -6.67
C GLY A 343 -21.60 -14.46 -7.87
N ASP A 344 -20.98 -15.62 -7.67
CA ASP A 344 -20.44 -16.44 -8.77
C ASP A 344 -21.58 -16.99 -9.64
N THR A 345 -22.65 -17.49 -9.02
CA THR A 345 -23.85 -17.99 -9.74
C THR A 345 -24.51 -16.87 -10.56
N LEU A 346 -24.60 -15.66 -9.99
CA LEU A 346 -25.16 -14.50 -10.66
C LEU A 346 -24.32 -14.08 -11.87
N PHE A 347 -22.99 -14.12 -11.74
CA PHE A 347 -22.08 -13.83 -12.84
C PHE A 347 -22.26 -14.82 -14.00
N ASP A 348 -22.32 -16.12 -13.70
CA ASP A 348 -22.55 -17.17 -14.70
C ASP A 348 -23.91 -16.99 -15.39
N TRP A 349 -24.96 -16.70 -14.62
CA TRP A 349 -26.31 -16.45 -15.15
C TRP A 349 -26.36 -15.25 -16.11
N LEU A 350 -25.61 -14.19 -15.80
CA LEU A 350 -25.51 -12.99 -16.65
C LEU A 350 -24.58 -13.17 -17.86
N GLY A 351 -23.82 -14.27 -17.96
CA GLY A 351 -22.73 -14.44 -18.92
C GLY A 351 -23.13 -14.18 -20.38
N ALA A 352 -24.34 -14.57 -20.79
CA ALA A 352 -24.85 -14.34 -22.14
C ALA A 352 -25.01 -12.85 -22.50
N LEU A 353 -25.32 -11.99 -21.52
CA LEU A 353 -25.48 -10.54 -21.73
C LEU A 353 -24.13 -9.83 -21.97
N TYR A 354 -23.04 -10.44 -21.53
CA TYR A 354 -21.69 -9.91 -21.63
C TYR A 354 -20.83 -10.66 -22.67
N ALA A 355 -21.47 -11.42 -23.57
CA ALA A 355 -20.77 -12.08 -24.67
C ALA A 355 -19.99 -11.06 -25.53
N GLY A 356 -18.73 -11.35 -25.81
CA GLY A 356 -17.84 -10.48 -26.60
C GLY A 356 -17.19 -9.34 -25.81
N ARG A 357 -17.44 -9.20 -24.51
CA ARG A 357 -16.73 -8.25 -23.64
C ARG A 357 -15.30 -8.71 -23.35
N SER A 358 -14.42 -7.74 -23.12
CA SER A 358 -13.04 -8.02 -22.77
C SER A 358 -12.92 -8.69 -21.39
N PRO A 359 -11.84 -9.45 -21.13
CA PRO A 359 -11.60 -10.03 -19.81
C PRO A 359 -11.57 -8.98 -18.68
N ALA A 360 -11.09 -7.77 -18.95
CA ALA A 360 -11.07 -6.67 -17.98
C ALA A 360 -12.48 -6.18 -17.62
N GLU A 361 -13.37 -6.04 -18.60
CA GLU A 361 -14.78 -5.70 -18.37
C GLU A 361 -15.50 -6.82 -17.61
N LEU A 362 -15.32 -8.08 -18.03
CA LEU A 362 -15.93 -9.24 -17.36
C LEU A 362 -15.48 -9.35 -15.90
N ARG A 363 -14.23 -9.04 -15.61
CA ARG A 363 -13.69 -8.99 -14.24
C ARG A 363 -14.43 -7.97 -13.38
N LEU A 364 -14.75 -6.79 -13.90
CA LEU A 364 -15.54 -5.79 -13.15
C LEU A 364 -16.99 -6.23 -12.98
N VAL A 365 -17.60 -6.84 -13.99
CA VAL A 365 -18.95 -7.41 -13.88
C VAL A 365 -18.99 -8.48 -12.78
N HIS A 366 -18.00 -9.37 -12.75
CA HIS A 366 -17.89 -10.41 -11.73
C HIS A 366 -17.76 -9.81 -10.32
N ALA A 367 -16.89 -8.80 -10.16
CA ALA A 367 -16.77 -8.07 -8.90
C ALA A 367 -18.09 -7.40 -8.46
N ALA A 368 -18.84 -6.80 -9.39
CA ALA A 368 -20.16 -6.24 -9.10
C ALA A 368 -21.17 -7.31 -8.68
N CYS A 369 -21.13 -8.50 -9.29
CA CYS A 369 -21.97 -9.63 -8.92
C CYS A 369 -21.66 -10.13 -7.50
N LEU A 370 -20.38 -10.25 -7.14
CA LEU A 370 -19.97 -10.62 -5.78
C LEU A 370 -20.44 -9.61 -4.73
N LEU A 371 -20.42 -8.31 -5.07
CA LEU A 371 -20.77 -7.23 -4.14
C LEU A 371 -22.26 -6.86 -4.14
N HIS A 372 -23.08 -7.44 -5.01
CA HIS A 372 -24.48 -7.01 -5.24
C HIS A 372 -25.35 -6.99 -3.96
N ASP A 373 -25.02 -7.84 -2.98
CA ASP A 373 -25.78 -7.98 -1.74
C ASP A 373 -24.97 -7.68 -0.47
N ALA A 374 -23.73 -7.22 -0.57
CA ALA A 374 -22.87 -7.01 0.60
C ALA A 374 -23.39 -5.92 1.57
N ASN A 375 -24.18 -4.96 1.09
CA ASN A 375 -24.67 -3.81 1.87
C ASN A 375 -26.16 -3.88 2.21
N TRP A 376 -26.77 -5.06 2.16
CA TRP A 376 -28.22 -5.21 2.28
C TRP A 376 -28.83 -4.71 3.60
N ARG A 377 -28.04 -4.75 4.68
CA ARG A 377 -28.44 -4.29 6.04
C ARG A 377 -28.56 -2.78 6.15
N ALA A 378 -28.05 -2.02 5.17
CA ALA A 378 -28.20 -0.58 5.15
C ALA A 378 -29.68 -0.17 5.09
N HIS A 379 -29.98 0.96 5.76
CA HIS A 379 -31.29 1.60 5.67
C HIS A 379 -31.66 1.81 4.19
N PRO A 380 -32.89 1.48 3.76
CA PRO A 380 -33.28 1.53 2.35
C PRO A 380 -32.93 2.84 1.65
N ASP A 381 -33.18 3.98 2.29
CA ASP A 381 -32.96 5.32 1.72
C ASP A 381 -31.48 5.63 1.41
N TYR A 382 -30.55 5.04 2.17
CA TYR A 382 -29.11 5.28 2.03
C TYR A 382 -28.37 4.12 1.36
N ARG A 383 -29.07 3.00 1.09
CA ARG A 383 -28.43 1.75 0.64
C ARG A 383 -27.66 1.93 -0.67
N ALA A 384 -28.21 2.67 -1.62
CA ALA A 384 -27.55 2.92 -2.90
C ALA A 384 -26.25 3.72 -2.75
N GLU A 385 -26.25 4.73 -1.89
CA GLU A 385 -25.08 5.56 -1.59
C GLU A 385 -24.03 4.78 -0.81
N LEU A 386 -24.46 3.97 0.16
CA LEU A 386 -23.57 3.07 0.89
C LEU A 386 -22.94 2.01 -0.02
N CYS A 387 -23.68 1.49 -1.00
CA CYS A 387 -23.12 0.61 -2.02
C CYS A 387 -22.02 1.30 -2.83
N PHE A 388 -22.28 2.51 -3.31
CA PHE A 388 -21.30 3.33 -4.03
C PHE A 388 -20.05 3.58 -3.17
N ASP A 389 -20.24 4.02 -1.94
CA ASP A 389 -19.16 4.34 -1.01
C ASP A 389 -18.36 3.10 -0.59
N SER A 390 -19.00 1.94 -0.44
CA SER A 390 -18.36 0.70 0.00
C SER A 390 -17.24 0.23 -0.95
N VAL A 391 -17.29 0.62 -2.22
CA VAL A 391 -16.26 0.29 -3.22
C VAL A 391 -15.37 1.48 -3.52
N THR A 392 -15.97 2.66 -3.74
CA THR A 392 -15.18 3.85 -4.09
C THR A 392 -14.28 4.28 -2.93
N ARG A 393 -14.74 4.16 -1.68
CA ARG A 393 -13.99 4.51 -0.46
C ARG A 393 -13.46 3.28 0.29
N GLY A 394 -13.84 2.08 -0.14
CA GLY A 394 -13.41 0.82 0.46
C GLY A 394 -11.97 0.41 0.11
N ASN A 395 -11.42 -0.49 0.93
CA ASN A 395 -10.11 -1.10 0.70
C ASN A 395 -10.20 -2.24 -0.32
N VAL A 396 -10.54 -1.89 -1.56
CA VAL A 396 -10.58 -2.82 -2.69
C VAL A 396 -9.29 -2.67 -3.50
N GLY A 397 -8.42 -3.68 -3.49
CA GLY A 397 -7.16 -3.68 -4.25
C GLY A 397 -7.33 -4.10 -5.71
N GLY A 398 -6.31 -3.87 -6.55
CA GLY A 398 -6.27 -4.41 -7.91
C GLY A 398 -7.15 -3.71 -8.94
N ILE A 399 -7.58 -2.48 -8.67
CA ILE A 399 -8.38 -1.63 -9.57
C ILE A 399 -7.88 -0.19 -9.51
N ASP A 400 -8.05 0.53 -10.61
CA ASP A 400 -7.79 1.96 -10.68
C ASP A 400 -9.03 2.78 -10.28
N HIS A 401 -8.93 4.10 -10.38
CA HIS A 401 -10.02 4.99 -10.01
C HIS A 401 -11.23 4.92 -10.96
N PRO A 402 -11.08 4.89 -12.30
CA PRO A 402 -12.18 4.61 -13.22
C PRO A 402 -12.93 3.31 -12.89
N ASP A 403 -12.21 2.22 -12.63
CA ASP A 403 -12.80 0.92 -12.27
C ASP A 403 -13.59 0.98 -10.95
N ARG A 404 -13.06 1.69 -9.94
CA ARG A 404 -13.78 1.95 -8.68
C ARG A 404 -15.10 2.66 -8.92
N VAL A 405 -15.09 3.69 -9.76
CA VAL A 405 -16.28 4.47 -10.09
C VAL A 405 -17.27 3.61 -10.87
N PHE A 406 -16.81 2.83 -11.84
CA PHE A 406 -17.66 1.88 -12.57
C PHE A 406 -18.37 0.92 -11.62
N LEU A 407 -17.63 0.25 -10.73
CA LEU A 407 -18.20 -0.66 -9.75
C LEU A 407 -19.17 0.04 -8.79
N GLY A 408 -18.78 1.22 -8.29
CA GLY A 408 -19.64 2.02 -7.42
C GLY A 408 -20.97 2.37 -8.09
N LEU A 409 -20.93 2.80 -9.36
CA LEU A 409 -22.12 3.11 -10.15
C LEU A 409 -22.96 1.88 -10.44
N ALA A 410 -22.35 0.73 -10.78
CA ALA A 410 -23.07 -0.51 -11.02
C ALA A 410 -23.88 -0.92 -9.77
N LEU A 411 -23.26 -0.85 -8.59
CA LEU A 411 -23.92 -1.21 -7.33
C LEU A 411 -24.96 -0.16 -6.89
N LEU A 412 -24.73 1.12 -7.17
CA LEU A 412 -25.69 2.19 -6.92
C LEU A 412 -26.97 2.01 -7.73
N ASN A 413 -26.84 1.81 -9.05
CA ASN A 413 -27.97 1.70 -9.98
C ASN A 413 -28.81 0.44 -9.76
N ARG A 414 -28.24 -0.60 -9.11
CA ARG A 414 -29.00 -1.76 -8.65
C ARG A 414 -30.10 -1.39 -7.62
N TYR A 415 -29.96 -0.28 -6.90
CA TYR A 415 -30.91 0.18 -5.87
C TYR A 415 -31.60 1.51 -6.20
N LYS A 416 -31.14 2.26 -7.20
CA LYS A 416 -31.79 3.48 -7.72
C LYS A 416 -32.11 3.31 -9.21
N ALA A 417 -33.39 3.41 -9.57
CA ALA A 417 -33.87 3.25 -10.94
C ALA A 417 -33.59 4.46 -11.85
N THR A 418 -33.21 5.61 -11.29
CA THR A 418 -32.89 6.84 -12.02
C THR A 418 -31.37 7.06 -12.06
N ALA A 419 -30.81 7.10 -13.27
CA ALA A 419 -29.43 7.49 -13.48
C ALA A 419 -29.18 8.87 -12.82
N PRO A 420 -28.19 9.01 -11.92
CA PRO A 420 -27.93 10.32 -11.33
C PRO A 420 -27.27 11.22 -12.38
N ASP A 421 -27.96 12.31 -12.76
CA ASP A 421 -27.44 13.38 -13.64
C ASP A 421 -26.12 14.01 -13.16
N THR A 422 -25.72 13.75 -11.91
CA THR A 422 -24.61 14.41 -11.23
C THR A 422 -23.37 13.55 -10.97
N THR A 423 -23.42 12.22 -11.13
CA THR A 423 -22.22 11.37 -10.87
C THR A 423 -21.37 11.12 -12.11
N ALA A 424 -21.96 11.10 -13.31
CA ALA A 424 -21.21 10.95 -14.56
C ALA A 424 -20.33 12.17 -14.89
N THR A 425 -20.68 13.35 -14.37
CA THR A 425 -19.97 14.62 -14.60
C THR A 425 -18.75 14.78 -13.69
N LEU A 426 -18.69 14.08 -12.56
CA LEU A 426 -17.60 14.21 -11.59
C LEU A 426 -16.27 13.60 -12.08
N PHE A 427 -16.29 12.70 -13.06
CA PHE A 427 -15.13 11.87 -13.42
C PHE A 427 -14.62 12.04 -14.86
N ARG A 428 -15.05 13.09 -15.58
CA ARG A 428 -14.55 13.43 -16.93
C ARG A 428 -13.36 14.42 -16.94
N GLY A 429 -12.69 14.65 -15.81
CA GLY A 429 -11.60 15.61 -15.65
C GLY A 429 -10.22 15.01 -15.54
#